data_AF-A0A661DT22-F1
#
_entry.id   AF-A0A661DT22-F1
#
_cell.length_a   1.000
_cell.length_b   1.000
_cell.length_c   1.000
_cell.angle_alpha   90.00
_cell.angle_beta   90.00
_cell.angle_gamma   90.00
#
_symmetry.space_group_name_H-M   'P 1'
#
loop_
_entity.id
_entity.type
_entity.pdbx_description
1 polymer ?
#
loop_
_entity_poly.entity_id
_entity_poly.type
_entity_poly.pdbx_seq_one_letter_code
_entity_poly.pdbx_strand_id
1 'polypeptide(L)' 'MPSVIIPLAEGCEELEAVTLIDLLRRANITVITASLEQPSITASRGVHLTADTNLDNVIYDEFDMI' A
#
# COMPACT_ATOMS: atom_id res chain seq x y z
N MET A 1 -0.30 14.13 -11.61
CA MET A 1 0.72 13.94 -10.56
C MET A 1 0.96 12.45 -10.52
N PRO A 2 2.22 11.96 -10.52
CA PRO A 2 2.47 10.52 -10.57
C PRO A 2 1.78 9.81 -9.40
N SER A 3 1.29 8.61 -9.68
CA SER A 3 0.47 7.79 -8.79
C SER A 3 1.06 6.39 -8.69
N VAL A 4 1.10 5.86 -7.47
CA VAL A 4 1.66 4.55 -7.15
C VAL A 4 0.67 3.80 -6.28
N ILE A 5 0.42 2.54 -6.61
CA ILE A 5 -0.31 1.62 -5.76
C ILE A 5 0.68 0.73 -5.01
N ILE A 6 0.48 0.55 -3.71
CA ILE A 6 1.27 -0.36 -2.89
C ILE A 6 0.32 -1.45 -2.37
N PRO A 7 0.34 -2.66 -2.97
CA PRO A 7 -0.44 -3.79 -2.49
C PRO A 7 0.07 -4.26 -1.13
N LEU A 8 -0.84 -4.39 -0.16
CA LEU A 8 -0.56 -4.89 1.18
C LEU A 8 -1.25 -6.25 1.37
N ALA A 9 -0.44 -7.25 1.66
CA ALA A 9 -0.88 -8.62 1.95
C ALA A 9 -0.63 -8.96 3.42
N GLU A 10 -1.44 -9.85 3.97
CA GLU A 10 -1.16 -10.46 5.28
C GLU A 10 0.24 -11.08 5.28
N GLY A 11 1.01 -10.80 6.33
CA GLY A 11 2.39 -11.26 6.48
C GLY A 11 3.44 -10.53 5.64
N CYS A 12 3.10 -9.39 5.00
CA CYS A 12 4.08 -8.58 4.26
C CYS A 12 5.22 -8.08 5.18
N GLU A 13 6.37 -7.73 4.59
CA GLU A 13 7.46 -7.08 5.33
C GLU A 13 7.11 -5.60 5.58
N GLU A 14 6.99 -5.23 6.85
CA GLU A 14 6.50 -3.91 7.24
C GLU A 14 7.46 -2.75 6.94
N LEU A 15 8.76 -2.98 7.02
CA LEU A 15 9.78 -1.95 6.83
C LEU A 15 9.84 -1.56 5.36
N GLU A 16 9.84 -2.52 4.45
CA GLU A 16 9.84 -2.29 3.00
C GLU A 16 8.56 -1.55 2.56
N ALA A 17 7.40 -1.99 3.06
CA ALA A 17 6.12 -1.35 2.75
C ALA A 17 6.06 0.10 3.27
N VAL A 18 6.32 0.32 4.56
CA VAL A 18 6.24 1.65 5.18
C VAL A 18 7.31 2.59 4.63
N THR A 19 8.52 2.09 4.34
CA THR A 19 9.60 2.91 3.77
C THR A 19 9.23 3.44 2.39
N LEU A 20 8.67 2.61 1.51
CA LEU A 20 8.22 3.05 0.19
C LEU A 20 7.07 4.05 0.30
N ILE A 21 6.09 3.78 1.16
CA ILE A 21 4.96 4.69 1.41
C ILE A 21 5.46 6.07 1.87
N ASP A 22 6.34 6.12 2.88
CA ASP A 22 6.86 7.39 3.43
C ASP A 22 7.70 8.15 2.41
N LEU A 23 8.63 7.47 1.72
CA LEU A 23 9.54 8.11 0.77
C LEU A 23 8.78 8.71 -0.42
N LEU A 24 7.86 7.97 -1.02
CA LEU A 24 7.08 8.44 -2.16
C LEU A 24 6.15 9.60 -1.77
N ARG A 25 5.49 9.52 -0.61
CA ARG A 25 4.65 10.62 -0.10
C ARG A 25 5.47 11.90 0.15
N ARG A 26 6.68 11.78 0.74
CA ARG A 26 7.60 12.92 0.93
C ARG A 26 8.09 13.52 -0.40
N ALA A 27 8.14 12.74 -1.46
CA ALA A 27 8.43 13.19 -2.81
C ALA A 27 7.22 13.85 -3.51
N ASN A 28 6.09 14.03 -2.81
CA ASN A 28 4.81 14.52 -3.35
C ASN A 28 4.23 13.63 -4.46
N ILE A 29 4.44 12.32 -4.36
CA ILE A 29 3.80 11.31 -5.22
C ILE A 29 2.51 10.84 -4.54
N THR A 30 1.45 10.63 -5.33
CA THR A 30 0.19 10.08 -4.82
C THR A 30 0.37 8.59 -4.57
N VAL A 31 0.18 8.14 -3.32
CA VAL A 31 0.35 6.73 -2.94
C VAL A 31 -0.96 6.19 -2.39
N ILE A 32 -1.48 5.13 -3.03
CA ILE A 32 -2.67 4.39 -2.59
C ILE A 32 -2.22 3.03 -2.07
N THR A 33 -2.45 2.75 -0.79
CA THR A 33 -2.24 1.41 -0.23
C THR A 33 -3.51 0.58 -0.42
N ALA A 34 -3.36 -0.62 -0.97
CA ALA A 34 -4.49 -1.49 -1.31
C ALA A 34 -4.33 -2.86 -0.65
N SER A 35 -5.24 -3.19 0.26
CA SER A 35 -5.30 -4.52 0.88
C SER A 35 -5.88 -5.57 -0.07
N LEU A 36 -5.42 -6.82 0.01
CA LEU A 36 -5.94 -7.93 -0.79
C LEU A 36 -7.24 -8.56 -0.24
N GLU A 37 -7.48 -8.45 1.06
CA GLU A 37 -8.64 -9.08 1.71
C GLU A 37 -9.30 -8.12 2.70
N GLN A 38 -8.61 -7.82 3.81
CA GLN A 38 -9.13 -6.96 4.88
C GLN A 38 -8.40 -5.63 4.90
N PRO A 39 -9.09 -4.51 5.18
CA PRO A 39 -8.46 -3.19 5.27
C PRO A 39 -7.31 -3.15 6.26
N SER A 40 -7.37 -3.93 7.34
CA SER A 40 -6.27 -4.09 8.28
C SER A 40 -5.59 -5.44 8.08
N ILE A 41 -4.26 -5.42 8.02
CA ILE A 41 -3.42 -6.61 7.87
C ILE A 41 -2.35 -6.66 8.95
N THR A 42 -1.91 -7.86 9.31
CA THR A 42 -0.77 -8.08 10.21
C THR A 42 0.46 -8.40 9.37
N ALA A 43 1.48 -7.57 9.49
CA ALA A 43 2.77 -7.77 8.84
C ALA A 43 3.60 -8.87 9.52
N SER A 44 4.72 -9.23 8.91
CA SER A 44 5.53 -10.41 9.25
C SER A 44 6.07 -10.44 10.69
N ARG A 45 6.18 -9.28 11.36
CA ARG A 45 6.59 -9.16 12.78
C ARG A 45 5.48 -8.67 13.72
N GLY A 46 4.22 -8.76 13.31
CA GLY A 46 3.08 -8.40 14.17
C GLY A 46 2.68 -6.91 14.13
N VAL A 47 3.30 -6.11 13.26
CA VAL A 47 2.87 -4.73 13.01
C VAL A 47 1.53 -4.75 12.30
N HIS A 48 0.58 -3.96 12.80
CA HIS A 48 -0.73 -3.84 12.18
C HIS A 48 -0.72 -2.63 11.23
N LEU A 49 -1.04 -2.86 9.96
CA LEU A 49 -1.18 -1.82 8.96
C LEU A 49 -2.65 -1.71 8.56
N THR A 50 -3.08 -0.50 8.18
CA THR A 50 -4.41 -0.26 7.61
C THR A 50 -4.22 0.36 6.23
N ALA A 51 -4.73 -0.30 5.20
CA ALA A 51 -4.72 0.15 3.83
C ALA A 51 -5.77 1.25 3.59
N ASP A 52 -5.52 2.10 2.60
CA ASP A 52 -6.44 3.16 2.18
C ASP A 52 -7.71 2.56 1.54
N THR A 53 -7.59 1.43 0.84
CA THR A 53 -8.69 0.73 0.18
C THR A 53 -8.45 -0.78 0.06
N ASN A 54 -9.42 -1.50 -0.52
CA ASN A 54 -9.28 -2.87 -0.98
C ASN A 54 -8.88 -2.89 -2.46
N LEU A 55 -8.05 -3.84 -2.88
CA LEU A 55 -7.52 -3.93 -4.24
C LEU A 55 -8.64 -4.00 -5.29
N ASP A 56 -9.70 -4.74 -5.01
CA ASP A 56 -10.87 -4.88 -5.89
C ASP A 56 -11.51 -3.53 -6.27
N ASN A 57 -11.39 -2.51 -5.41
CA ASN A 57 -11.97 -1.19 -5.67
C ASN A 57 -11.16 -0.37 -6.68
N VAL A 58 -9.87 -0.70 -6.87
CA VAL A 58 -8.91 0.10 -7.64
C VAL A 58 -8.15 -0.74 -8.68
N ILE A 59 -8.50 -2.02 -8.86
CA ILE A 59 -7.79 -2.96 -9.76
C ILE A 59 -7.86 -2.55 -11.24
N TYR A 60 -8.83 -1.71 -11.60
CA TYR A 60 -8.99 -1.17 -12.95
C TYR A 60 -8.54 0.28 -13.08
N ASP A 61 -8.03 0.89 -12.00
CA ASP A 61 -7.48 2.23 -12.06
C ASP A 61 -6.09 2.21 -12.71
N GLU A 62 -5.73 3.30 -13.38
CA GLU A 62 -4.39 3.46 -13.95
C GLU A 62 -3.43 4.02 -12.91
N PHE A 63 -2.28 3.37 -12.75
CA PHE A 63 -1.17 3.82 -11.90
C PHE A 63 0.11 3.90 -12.72
N ASP A 64 0.98 4.84 -12.37
CA ASP A 64 2.29 4.99 -13.02
C ASP A 64 3.30 3.92 -12.55
N MET A 65 3.06 3.30 -11.38
CA MET A 65 3.89 2.24 -10.79
C MET A 65 3.08 1.37 -9.81
N ILE A 66 3.54 0.12 -9.63
CA ILE A 66 3.09 -0.86 -8.64
C ILE A 66 4.31 -1.31 -7.84
#